data_AF-A0A7U4DNC9-F1
#
_entry.id   AF-A0A7U4DNC9-F1
#
_cell.length_a   1.000
_cell.length_b   1.000
_cell.length_c   1.000
_cell.angle_alpha   90.00
_cell.angle_beta   90.00
_cell.angle_gamma   90.00
#
_symmetry.space_group_name_H-M   'P 1'
#
loop_
_entity.id
_entity.type
_entity.pdbx_description
1 polymer ?
#
loop_
_entity_poly.entity_id
_entity_poly.type
_entity_poly.pdbx_seq_one_letter_code
_entity_poly.pdbx_strand_id
1 'polypeptide(L)'
;MEVVFSCLSRLAGGKLWHLKYRFGGSEKLLVLGAYPQTSLTKARQKRDEAKLLLAVRTVGENFTPAKFNTWGAKALAGIGHAADTIMDRSVVLELRRKLPHEEVDRLRYAGPDLFSTLQEKLTRFANDYSEQVRRTRPPLPSCLNDRAQDNWEPLLAIAMVAGGQWLEIGTRAAVKLSGGGNPVETIGIELLADIKEIFEMNERDRISTADLIRALCDNDEKAWATYNRGNPISPRQLANKLKGYGITSTTLRFRHTGLAKGYERKQFEEAFSRYIPMEYRVLSVTA
;
A
#
# COMPACT_ATOMS: atom_id res chain seq x y z
N MET A 1 18.37 1.22 8.53
CA MET A 1 18.05 0.40 9.71
C MET A 1 16.90 -0.50 9.33
N GLU A 2 17.19 -1.74 8.94
CA GLU A 2 16.15 -2.72 8.61
C GLU A 2 15.67 -3.38 9.90
N VAL A 3 14.36 -3.29 10.15
CA VAL A 3 13.71 -4.07 11.20
C VAL A 3 12.69 -4.95 10.50
N VAL A 4 13.10 -6.17 10.17
CA VAL A 4 12.21 -7.16 9.58
C VAL A 4 11.50 -7.88 10.72
N PHE A 5 10.19 -7.68 10.82
CA PHE A 5 9.34 -8.46 11.72
C PHE A 5 9.00 -9.79 11.03
N SER A 6 9.80 -10.83 11.27
CA SER A 6 9.51 -12.18 10.78
C SER A 6 8.69 -12.95 11.81
N CYS A 7 7.51 -13.42 11.40
CA CYS A 7 6.62 -14.25 12.22
C CYS A 7 7.06 -15.72 12.17
N LEU A 8 7.19 -16.34 13.36
CA LEU A 8 7.31 -17.78 13.62
C LEU A 8 8.52 -18.52 13.00
N SER A 9 9.52 -18.85 13.83
CA SER A 9 10.39 -20.00 13.58
C SER A 9 9.90 -21.21 14.39
N ARG A 10 9.85 -22.39 13.75
CA ARG A 10 9.70 -23.68 14.47
C ARG A 10 11.09 -24.13 14.89
N LEU A 11 11.33 -24.21 16.19
CA LEU A 11 12.34 -25.10 16.74
C LEU A 11 11.62 -26.21 17.51
N ALA A 12 12.20 -27.42 17.51
CA ALA A 12 11.61 -28.61 18.11
C ALA A 12 11.09 -28.31 19.52
N GLY A 13 9.75 -28.29 19.69
CA GLY A 13 9.09 -28.08 20.98
C GLY A 13 8.16 -26.87 21.11
N GLY A 14 8.10 -25.91 20.17
CA GLY A 14 7.13 -24.82 20.28
C GLY A 14 7.21 -23.71 19.22
N LYS A 15 6.20 -22.83 19.22
CA LYS A 15 6.16 -21.60 18.40
C LYS A 15 6.58 -20.42 19.28
N LEU A 16 7.56 -19.63 18.85
CA LEU A 16 8.05 -18.48 19.58
C LEU A 16 7.88 -17.19 18.76
N TRP A 17 7.60 -16.09 19.44
CA TRP A 17 7.68 -14.75 18.88
C TRP A 17 9.12 -14.26 18.99
N HIS A 18 9.71 -13.83 17.88
CA HIS A 18 11.04 -13.25 17.86
C HIS A 18 11.03 -11.89 17.16
N LEU A 19 11.88 -10.98 17.64
CA LEU A 19 12.22 -9.73 16.97
C LEU A 19 13.64 -9.83 16.45
N LYS A 20 13.79 -9.78 15.13
CA LYS A 20 15.09 -9.64 14.47
C LYS A 20 15.49 -8.17 14.47
N TYR A 21 16.69 -7.85 14.96
CA TYR A 21 17.20 -6.48 15.04
C TYR A 21 18.71 -6.43 14.76
N ARG A 22 19.22 -5.25 14.44
CA ARG A 22 20.66 -4.99 14.31
C ARG A 22 21.11 -3.98 15.35
N PHE A 23 22.19 -4.28 16.06
CA PHE A 23 22.80 -3.38 17.06
C PHE A 23 24.33 -3.54 17.01
N GLY A 24 25.06 -2.43 16.92
CA GLY A 24 26.52 -2.44 16.81
C GLY A 24 27.06 -3.16 15.56
N GLY A 25 26.35 -3.07 14.42
CA GLY A 25 26.73 -3.73 13.17
C GLY A 25 26.33 -5.22 13.07
N SER A 26 26.01 -5.87 14.19
CA SER A 26 25.64 -7.29 14.22
C SER A 26 24.14 -7.53 14.27
N GLU A 27 23.70 -8.58 13.59
CA GLU A 27 22.31 -9.06 13.61
C GLU A 27 22.04 -9.92 14.86
N LYS A 28 20.92 -9.66 15.53
CA LYS A 28 20.52 -10.32 16.78
C LYS A 28 19.03 -10.68 16.76
N LEU A 29 18.65 -11.65 17.58
CA LEU A 29 17.28 -12.13 17.75
C LEU A 29 16.86 -11.97 19.22
N LEU A 30 15.75 -11.29 19.45
CA LEU A 30 15.15 -11.13 20.78
C LEU A 30 13.88 -11.98 20.87
N VAL A 31 13.77 -12.86 21.88
CA VAL A 31 12.55 -13.65 22.11
C VAL A 31 11.51 -12.79 22.84
N LEU A 32 10.33 -12.60 22.25
CA LEU A 32 9.23 -11.81 22.82
C LEU A 32 8.27 -12.67 23.67
N GLY A 33 8.30 -14.00 23.48
CA GLY A 33 7.56 -14.97 24.28
C GLY A 33 7.10 -16.20 23.48
N ALA A 34 6.62 -17.22 24.18
CA ALA A 34 6.09 -18.43 23.55
C ALA A 34 4.62 -18.29 23.19
N TYR A 35 4.23 -18.80 22.02
CA TYR A 35 2.84 -18.99 21.63
C TYR A 35 2.33 -20.33 22.18
N PRO A 36 1.09 -20.40 22.74
CA PRO A 36 0.06 -19.36 22.77
C PRO A 36 0.11 -18.44 24.00
N GLN A 37 1.01 -18.67 24.97
CA GLN A 37 1.09 -17.91 26.22
C GLN A 37 1.25 -16.39 26.02
N THR A 38 1.89 -15.98 24.92
CA THR A 38 1.94 -14.60 24.45
C THR A 38 1.08 -14.45 23.19
N SER A 39 -0.01 -13.68 23.29
CA SER A 39 -0.87 -13.35 22.15
C SER A 39 -0.15 -12.46 21.14
N LEU A 40 -0.67 -12.40 19.90
CA LEU A 40 -0.14 -11.52 18.85
C LEU A 40 -0.12 -10.04 19.29
N THR A 41 -1.17 -9.58 19.96
CA THR A 41 -1.27 -8.20 20.48
C THR A 41 -0.18 -7.93 21.50
N LYS A 42 0.03 -8.85 22.46
CA LYS A 42 1.08 -8.73 23.48
C LYS A 42 2.48 -8.81 22.88
N ALA A 43 2.68 -9.62 21.85
CA ALA A 43 3.94 -9.67 21.10
C ALA A 43 4.21 -8.36 20.33
N ARG A 44 3.19 -7.73 19.73
CA ARG A 44 3.32 -6.41 19.09
C ARG A 44 3.68 -5.32 20.09
N GLN A 45 3.03 -5.30 21.26
CA GLN A 45 3.36 -4.35 22.33
C GLN A 45 4.82 -4.50 22.79
N LYS A 46 5.27 -5.72 23.10
CA LYS A 46 6.67 -6.00 23.48
C LYS A 46 7.68 -5.63 22.39
N ARG A 47 7.31 -5.79 21.11
CA ARG A 47 8.12 -5.34 19.98
C ARG A 47 8.27 -3.82 19.99
N ASP A 48 7.19 -3.09 20.23
CA ASP A 48 7.21 -1.63 20.20
C ASP A 48 7.99 -1.06 21.39
N GLU A 49 7.87 -1.68 22.57
CA GLU A 49 8.72 -1.41 23.75
C GLU A 49 10.21 -1.70 23.44
N ALA A 50 10.53 -2.84 22.83
CA ALA A 50 11.89 -3.18 22.45
C ALA A 50 12.47 -2.21 21.41
N LYS A 51 11.65 -1.73 20.46
CA LYS A 51 12.06 -0.70 19.49
C LYS A 51 12.38 0.64 20.17
N LEU A 52 11.62 1.03 21.19
CA LEU A 52 11.89 2.21 22.01
C LEU A 52 13.22 2.08 22.76
N LEU A 53 13.53 0.90 23.30
CA LEU A 53 14.82 0.65 23.96
C LEU A 53 16.00 0.63 22.98
N LEU A 54 15.81 0.12 21.76
CA LEU A 54 16.81 0.20 20.68
C LEU A 54 17.03 1.62 20.14
N ALA A 55 16.14 2.56 20.47
CA ALA A 55 16.36 3.97 20.20
C ALA A 55 17.36 4.61 21.19
N VAL A 56 17.74 3.89 22.26
CA VAL A 56 18.86 4.28 23.13
C VAL A 56 20.17 3.81 22.48
N ARG A 57 21.02 4.74 22.05
CA ARG A 57 22.38 4.44 21.57
C ARG A 57 23.40 5.10 22.48
N THR A 58 24.57 4.48 22.59
CA THR A 58 25.71 5.06 23.30
C THR A 58 26.39 6.10 22.42
N VAL A 59 26.67 7.30 22.95
CA VAL A 59 27.27 8.42 22.19
C VAL A 59 28.58 8.84 22.85
N GLY A 60 29.56 9.22 22.04
CA GLY A 60 30.89 9.65 22.49
C GLY A 60 31.79 8.50 22.96
N GLU A 61 33.00 8.84 23.37
CA GLU A 61 34.02 7.88 23.82
C GLU A 61 33.66 7.22 25.16
N ASN A 62 32.75 7.84 25.93
CA ASN A 62 32.31 7.37 27.25
C ASN A 62 31.07 6.47 27.20
N PHE A 63 30.62 6.08 26.00
CA PHE A 63 29.47 5.19 25.79
C PHE A 63 28.20 5.57 26.57
N THR A 64 27.86 6.85 26.68
CA THR A 64 26.69 7.29 27.46
C THR A 64 25.37 6.99 26.72
N PRO A 65 24.41 6.27 27.35
CA PRO A 65 23.13 5.97 26.72
C PRO A 65 22.31 7.23 26.44
N ALA A 66 22.03 7.52 25.18
CA ALA A 66 21.21 8.65 24.72
C ALA A 66 20.00 8.15 23.93
N LYS A 67 18.82 8.73 24.19
CA LYS A 67 17.59 8.45 23.44
C LYS A 67 17.59 9.21 22.12
N PHE A 68 17.36 8.51 21.01
CA PHE A 68 17.20 9.10 19.70
C PHE A 68 15.74 9.07 19.27
N ASN A 69 15.27 10.17 18.70
CA ASN A 69 13.97 10.15 18.03
C ASN A 69 14.09 9.33 16.73
N THR A 70 13.28 8.28 16.60
CA THR A 70 13.25 7.44 15.39
C THR A 70 12.23 7.94 14.36
N TRP A 71 11.43 8.95 14.72
CA TRP A 71 10.48 9.61 13.84
C TRP A 71 11.15 10.75 13.09
N GLY A 72 10.96 10.79 11.77
CA GLY A 72 11.45 11.87 10.93
C GLY A 72 10.94 11.72 9.50
N ALA A 73 10.68 12.85 8.85
CA ALA A 73 10.32 12.87 7.44
C ALA A 73 11.45 12.25 6.60
N LYS A 74 11.07 11.43 5.63
CA LYS A 74 12.01 10.82 4.67
C LYS A 74 11.51 11.08 3.27
N ALA A 75 12.37 11.63 2.44
CA ALA A 75 12.16 11.70 1.00
C ALA A 75 12.99 10.60 0.34
N LEU A 76 12.34 9.78 -0.48
CA LEU A 76 13.00 8.76 -1.30
C LEU A 76 12.80 9.15 -2.76
N ALA A 77 13.88 9.10 -3.54
CA ALA A 77 13.85 9.39 -4.98
C ALA A 77 14.45 8.22 -5.73
N GLY A 78 13.82 7.83 -6.84
CA GLY A 78 14.24 6.71 -7.66
C GLY A 78 13.50 6.69 -8.99
N ILE A 79 13.99 5.84 -9.90
CA ILE A 79 13.34 5.58 -11.18
C ILE A 79 12.47 4.32 -11.03
N GLY A 80 11.23 4.39 -11.50
CA GLY A 80 10.31 3.25 -11.49
C GLY A 80 9.53 3.10 -10.18
N HIS A 81 8.96 1.92 -9.98
CA HIS A 81 8.08 1.60 -8.86
C HIS A 81 8.87 1.19 -7.63
N ALA A 82 8.58 1.78 -6.48
CA ALA A 82 9.16 1.34 -5.21
C ALA A 82 8.46 0.06 -4.70
N ALA A 83 8.82 -0.44 -3.52
CA ALA A 83 8.09 -1.56 -2.92
C ALA A 83 6.71 -1.10 -2.42
N ASP A 84 5.65 -1.88 -2.69
CA ASP A 84 4.25 -1.54 -2.32
C ASP A 84 4.11 -1.15 -0.85
N THR A 85 4.78 -1.89 0.05
CA THR A 85 4.77 -1.59 1.49
C THR A 85 5.30 -0.20 1.89
N ILE A 86 6.14 0.40 1.04
CA ILE A 86 6.66 1.77 1.22
C ILE A 86 5.66 2.76 0.63
N MET A 87 5.14 2.49 -0.56
CA MET A 87 4.22 3.41 -1.25
C MET A 87 2.88 3.54 -0.54
N ASP A 88 2.35 2.45 0.03
CA ASP A 88 1.12 2.49 0.84
C ASP A 88 1.23 3.45 2.04
N ARG A 89 2.46 3.77 2.45
CA ARG A 89 2.77 4.65 3.60
C ARG A 89 3.46 5.95 3.18
N SER A 90 3.33 6.32 1.91
CA SER A 90 3.98 7.49 1.33
C SER A 90 3.00 8.32 0.51
N VAL A 91 3.25 9.62 0.41
CA VAL A 91 2.67 10.46 -0.63
C VAL A 91 3.60 10.39 -1.84
N VAL A 92 3.15 9.75 -2.92
CA VAL A 92 3.96 9.55 -4.13
C VAL A 92 3.85 10.78 -5.02
N LEU A 93 5.01 11.33 -5.40
CA LEU A 93 5.11 12.45 -6.33
C LEU A 93 5.83 11.98 -7.59
N GLU A 94 5.08 11.81 -8.68
CA GLU A 94 5.64 11.43 -9.97
C GLU A 94 6.23 12.63 -10.70
N LEU A 95 7.53 12.58 -10.97
CA LEU A 95 8.21 13.58 -11.80
C LEU A 95 7.90 13.33 -13.27
N ARG A 96 7.50 14.38 -13.98
CA ARG A 96 7.25 14.36 -15.42
C ARG A 96 8.37 15.05 -16.18
N ARG A 97 8.55 14.67 -17.46
CA ARG A 97 9.48 15.38 -18.34
C ARG A 97 8.98 16.79 -18.59
N LYS A 98 9.86 17.75 -18.33
CA LYS A 98 9.63 19.17 -18.60
C LYS A 98 9.37 19.40 -20.10
N LEU A 99 8.33 20.14 -20.43
CA LEU A 99 8.06 20.58 -21.81
C LEU A 99 8.90 21.81 -22.17
N PRO A 100 9.18 22.07 -23.46
CA PRO A 100 10.04 23.19 -23.87
C PRO A 100 9.56 24.57 -23.40
N HIS A 101 8.25 24.74 -23.22
CA HIS A 101 7.62 26.00 -22.80
C HIS A 101 7.43 26.12 -21.28
N GLU A 102 7.67 25.06 -20.52
CA GLU A 102 7.62 25.16 -19.07
C GLU A 102 8.88 25.86 -18.57
N GLU A 103 8.76 26.68 -17.54
CA GLU A 103 9.91 27.26 -16.84
C GLU A 103 10.00 26.64 -15.45
N VAL A 104 11.22 26.30 -15.03
CA VAL A 104 11.48 25.67 -13.73
C VAL A 104 12.73 26.31 -13.16
N ASP A 105 12.62 26.80 -11.93
CA ASP A 105 13.72 27.43 -11.22
C ASP A 105 14.85 26.43 -10.96
N ARG A 106 16.07 26.86 -11.27
CA ARG A 106 17.27 26.07 -11.03
C ARG A 106 17.82 26.34 -9.64
N LEU A 107 17.47 25.47 -8.70
CA LEU A 107 17.93 25.56 -7.30
C LEU A 107 19.44 25.32 -7.09
N ARG A 108 20.22 24.95 -8.14
CA ARG A 108 21.68 24.75 -8.03
C ARG A 108 22.44 26.01 -7.60
N TYR A 109 21.93 27.18 -7.96
CA TYR A 109 22.51 28.47 -7.64
C TYR A 109 21.59 29.29 -6.72
N ALA A 110 20.80 28.59 -5.89
CA ALA A 110 20.04 29.25 -4.84
C ALA A 110 20.96 30.12 -3.98
N GLY A 111 20.47 31.29 -3.57
CA GLY A 111 21.23 32.19 -2.70
C GLY A 111 21.69 31.47 -1.42
N PRO A 112 22.87 31.80 -0.89
CA PRO A 112 23.48 31.08 0.23
C PRO A 112 22.55 30.99 1.45
N ASP A 113 21.72 32.02 1.67
CA ASP A 113 20.83 32.10 2.83
C ASP A 113 19.39 31.63 2.56
N LEU A 114 19.07 31.18 1.35
CA LEU A 114 17.69 30.79 1.01
C LEU A 114 17.21 29.63 1.89
N PHE A 115 18.01 28.57 1.98
CA PHE A 115 17.64 27.37 2.70
C PHE A 115 17.67 27.56 4.22
N SER A 116 18.64 28.30 4.75
CA SER A 116 18.69 28.64 6.18
C SER A 116 17.47 29.47 6.59
N THR A 117 17.13 30.49 5.81
CA THR A 117 15.94 31.32 6.04
C THR A 117 14.65 30.50 6.00
N LEU A 118 14.51 29.58 5.04
CA LEU A 118 13.36 28.69 4.96
C LEU A 118 13.29 27.73 6.16
N GLN A 119 14.44 27.17 6.57
CA GLN A 119 14.51 26.29 7.73
C GLN A 119 14.11 27.02 9.01
N GLU A 120 14.58 28.24 9.22
CA GLU A 120 14.21 29.08 10.37
C GLU A 120 12.71 29.38 10.39
N LYS A 121 12.14 29.77 9.24
CA LYS A 121 10.70 30.02 9.09
C LYS A 121 9.87 28.77 9.39
N LEU A 122 10.26 27.62 8.83
CA LEU A 122 9.58 26.35 9.08
C LEU A 122 9.69 25.91 10.54
N THR A 123 10.86 26.11 11.16
CA THR A 123 11.08 25.81 12.59
C THR A 123 10.19 26.69 13.47
N ARG A 124 10.13 27.99 13.18
CA ARG A 124 9.28 28.92 13.91
C ARG A 124 7.80 28.54 13.79
N PHE A 125 7.33 28.27 12.57
CA PHE A 125 5.96 27.82 12.33
C PHE A 125 5.65 26.52 13.09
N ALA A 126 6.53 25.52 13.00
CA ALA A 126 6.33 24.25 13.69
C ALA A 126 6.21 24.43 15.21
N ASN A 127 7.06 25.28 15.80
CA ASN A 127 7.01 25.56 17.24
C ASN A 127 5.71 26.26 17.64
N ASP A 128 5.35 27.33 16.93
CA ASP A 128 4.21 28.19 17.27
C ASP A 128 2.86 27.47 17.10
N TYR A 129 2.72 26.62 16.07
CA TYR A 129 1.45 26.01 15.69
C TYR A 129 1.34 24.52 16.07
N SER A 130 2.37 23.93 16.68
CA SER A 130 2.42 22.50 17.03
C SER A 130 1.16 22.00 17.76
N GLU A 131 0.73 22.70 18.82
CA GLU A 131 -0.44 22.32 19.60
C GLU A 131 -1.76 22.52 18.84
N GLN A 132 -1.84 23.56 18.01
CA GLN A 132 -3.02 23.81 17.20
C GLN A 132 -3.19 22.71 16.13
N VAL A 133 -2.11 22.36 15.43
CA VAL A 133 -2.10 21.27 14.45
C VAL A 133 -2.46 19.94 15.13
N ARG A 134 -1.91 19.65 16.32
CA ARG A 134 -2.20 18.42 17.09
C ARG A 134 -3.70 18.26 17.39
N ARG A 135 -4.40 19.35 17.68
CA ARG A 135 -5.83 19.36 18.03
C ARG A 135 -6.76 19.41 16.81
N THR A 136 -6.24 19.83 15.67
CA THR A 136 -7.03 19.97 14.44
C THR A 136 -7.40 18.60 13.89
N ARG A 137 -8.65 18.46 13.42
CA ARG A 137 -9.16 17.27 12.74
C ARG A 137 -9.73 17.71 11.39
N PRO A 138 -8.92 17.63 10.31
CA PRO A 138 -9.38 18.08 9.00
C PRO A 138 -10.42 17.10 8.43
N PRO A 139 -11.35 17.58 7.58
CA PRO A 139 -12.22 16.69 6.84
C PRO A 139 -11.40 15.86 5.85
N LEU A 140 -11.52 14.54 5.95
CA LEU A 140 -10.82 13.61 5.06
C LEU A 140 -11.72 13.23 3.89
N PRO A 141 -11.21 13.20 2.64
CA PRO A 141 -12.01 12.81 1.48
C PRO A 141 -12.40 11.32 1.56
N SER A 142 -13.70 11.04 1.52
CA SER A 142 -14.24 9.67 1.63
C SER A 142 -13.87 8.75 0.47
N CYS A 143 -13.47 9.30 -0.67
CA CYS A 143 -13.00 8.54 -1.83
C CYS A 143 -11.58 7.97 -1.64
N LEU A 144 -10.85 8.37 -0.60
CA LEU A 144 -9.53 7.84 -0.28
C LEU A 144 -9.64 6.61 0.61
N ASN A 145 -8.75 5.63 0.41
CA ASN A 145 -8.64 4.48 1.31
C ASN A 145 -8.04 4.88 2.67
N ASP A 146 -8.18 4.03 3.69
CA ASP A 146 -7.72 4.30 5.07
C ASP A 146 -6.24 4.69 5.12
N ARG A 147 -5.39 4.06 4.30
CA ARG A 147 -3.94 4.35 4.24
C ARG A 147 -3.65 5.75 3.70
N ALA A 148 -4.34 6.13 2.63
CA ALA A 148 -4.21 7.45 2.04
C ALA A 148 -4.75 8.51 2.99
N GLN A 149 -5.89 8.25 3.66
CA GLN A 149 -6.42 9.12 4.69
C GLN A 149 -5.40 9.34 5.82
N ASP A 150 -4.81 8.27 6.37
CA ASP A 150 -3.75 8.34 7.38
C ASP A 150 -2.54 9.16 6.92
N ASN A 151 -2.11 8.98 5.66
CA ASN A 151 -0.95 9.68 5.10
C ASN A 151 -1.22 11.18 4.89
N TRP A 152 -2.44 11.55 4.51
CA TRP A 152 -2.82 12.92 4.19
C TRP A 152 -3.33 13.73 5.39
N GLU A 153 -3.86 13.09 6.43
CA GLU A 153 -4.41 13.77 7.62
C GLU A 153 -3.43 14.82 8.20
N PRO A 154 -2.14 14.53 8.42
CA PRO A 154 -1.22 15.53 8.97
C PRO A 154 -1.02 16.74 8.04
N LEU A 155 -0.99 16.52 6.73
CA LEU A 155 -0.82 17.58 5.73
C LEU A 155 -2.07 18.46 5.63
N LEU A 156 -3.25 17.84 5.67
CA LEU A 156 -4.53 18.55 5.68
C LEU A 156 -4.75 19.31 6.98
N ALA A 157 -4.27 18.79 8.13
CA ALA A 157 -4.32 19.50 9.40
C ALA A 157 -3.46 20.77 9.36
N ILE A 158 -2.25 20.70 8.80
CA ILE A 158 -1.40 21.87 8.59
C ILE A 158 -2.08 22.86 7.64
N ALA A 159 -2.67 22.37 6.54
CA ALA A 159 -3.37 23.21 5.57
C ALA A 159 -4.60 23.91 6.16
N MET A 160 -5.33 23.23 7.03
CA MET A 160 -6.47 23.80 7.76
C MET A 160 -6.03 24.88 8.75
N VAL A 161 -4.92 24.66 9.47
CA VAL A 161 -4.35 25.67 10.39
C VAL A 161 -3.79 26.88 9.63
N ALA A 162 -3.20 26.66 8.46
CA ALA A 162 -2.74 27.73 7.58
C ALA A 162 -3.90 28.61 7.07
N GLY A 163 -5.12 28.07 7.03
CA GLY A 163 -6.33 28.78 6.66
C GLY A 163 -6.42 29.12 5.16
N GLY A 164 -7.42 29.94 4.80
CA GLY A 164 -7.64 30.35 3.42
C GLY A 164 -7.94 29.17 2.49
N GLN A 165 -7.28 29.13 1.33
CA GLN A 165 -7.50 28.11 0.29
C GLN A 165 -6.66 26.84 0.48
N TRP A 166 -5.79 26.79 1.49
CA TRP A 166 -4.83 25.69 1.64
C TRP A 166 -5.50 24.34 1.84
N LEU A 167 -6.58 24.29 2.63
CA LEU A 167 -7.33 23.05 2.85
C LEU A 167 -7.93 22.53 1.54
N GLU A 168 -8.55 23.41 0.74
CA GLU A 168 -9.14 23.04 -0.55
C GLU A 168 -8.09 22.52 -1.54
N ILE A 169 -6.95 23.23 -1.65
CA ILE A 169 -5.82 22.84 -2.50
C ILE A 169 -5.26 21.48 -2.04
N GLY A 170 -5.08 21.30 -0.73
CA GLY A 170 -4.58 20.06 -0.15
C GLY A 170 -5.52 18.89 -0.40
N THR A 171 -6.83 19.07 -0.18
CA THR A 171 -7.85 18.06 -0.45
C THR A 171 -7.86 17.66 -1.93
N ARG A 172 -7.82 18.64 -2.84
CA ARG A 172 -7.76 18.37 -4.29
C ARG A 172 -6.49 17.61 -4.69
N ALA A 173 -5.35 17.95 -4.09
CA ALA A 173 -4.09 17.25 -4.31
C ALA A 173 -4.17 15.79 -3.80
N ALA A 174 -4.75 15.58 -2.62
CA ALA A 174 -4.93 14.25 -2.04
C ALA A 174 -5.79 13.34 -2.93
N VAL A 175 -6.93 13.85 -3.40
CA VAL A 175 -7.80 13.11 -4.33
C VAL A 175 -7.08 12.82 -5.65
N LYS A 176 -6.33 13.78 -6.20
CA LYS A 176 -5.62 13.59 -7.47
C LYS A 176 -4.48 12.57 -7.37
N LEU A 177 -3.73 12.58 -6.27
CA LEU A 177 -2.54 11.74 -6.08
C LEU A 177 -2.85 10.37 -5.48
N SER A 178 -3.97 10.24 -4.76
CA SER A 178 -4.31 9.01 -4.03
C SER A 178 -5.71 8.47 -4.31
N GLY A 179 -6.54 9.20 -5.06
CA GLY A 179 -7.87 8.75 -5.51
C GLY A 179 -7.86 8.08 -6.89
N GLY A 180 -6.82 8.29 -7.70
CA GLY A 180 -6.53 7.44 -8.86
C GLY A 180 -5.84 6.18 -8.36
N GLY A 181 -6.55 5.05 -8.33
CA GLY A 181 -5.99 3.76 -7.93
C GLY A 181 -4.68 3.47 -8.68
N ASN A 182 -3.78 2.75 -8.02
CA ASN A 182 -2.54 2.27 -8.64
C ASN A 182 -2.94 1.54 -9.94
N PRO A 183 -2.31 1.76 -11.11
CA PRO A 183 -2.69 1.07 -12.34
C PRO A 183 -2.67 -0.47 -12.21
N VAL A 184 -1.87 -1.00 -11.28
CA VAL A 184 -1.84 -2.42 -10.91
C VAL A 184 -3.10 -2.85 -10.13
N GLU A 185 -3.62 -1.99 -9.25
CA GLU A 185 -4.90 -2.20 -8.58
C GLU A 185 -6.06 -2.05 -9.56
N THR A 186 -6.03 -1.08 -10.49
CA THR A 186 -7.06 -0.89 -11.52
C THR A 186 -7.20 -2.12 -12.41
N ILE A 187 -6.10 -2.69 -12.92
CA ILE A 187 -6.13 -3.94 -13.72
C ILE A 187 -6.67 -5.12 -12.90
N GLY A 188 -6.36 -5.17 -11.60
CA GLY A 188 -6.86 -6.22 -10.72
C GLY A 188 -8.36 -6.10 -10.43
N ILE A 189 -8.85 -4.87 -10.28
CA ILE A 189 -10.27 -4.54 -10.11
C ILE A 189 -11.04 -4.82 -11.41
N GLU A 190 -10.52 -4.40 -12.55
CA GLU A 190 -11.06 -4.73 -13.89
C GLU A 190 -11.17 -6.25 -14.07
N LEU A 191 -10.11 -7.00 -13.72
CA LEU A 191 -10.15 -8.47 -13.76
C LEU A 191 -11.29 -9.04 -12.89
N LEU A 192 -11.47 -8.52 -11.67
CA LEU A 192 -12.54 -8.99 -10.79
C LEU A 192 -13.93 -8.65 -11.34
N ALA A 193 -14.11 -7.47 -11.93
CA ALA A 193 -15.35 -7.05 -12.57
C ALA A 193 -15.69 -7.97 -13.76
N ASP A 194 -14.72 -8.25 -14.62
CA ASP A 194 -14.91 -9.12 -15.78
C ASP A 194 -15.22 -10.56 -15.37
N ILE A 195 -14.54 -11.08 -14.35
CA ILE A 195 -14.83 -12.43 -13.82
C ILE A 195 -16.25 -12.48 -13.25
N LYS A 196 -16.73 -11.41 -12.59
CA LYS A 196 -18.10 -11.34 -12.07
C LYS A 196 -19.13 -11.41 -13.20
N GLU A 197 -18.94 -10.64 -14.28
CA GLU A 197 -19.80 -10.70 -15.48
C GLU A 197 -19.83 -12.11 -16.06
N ILE A 198 -18.68 -12.78 -16.18
CA ILE A 198 -18.59 -14.16 -16.69
C ILE A 198 -19.41 -15.13 -15.82
N PHE A 199 -19.35 -14.99 -14.49
CA PHE A 199 -20.15 -15.82 -13.58
C PHE A 199 -21.66 -15.52 -13.66
N GLU A 200 -22.04 -14.29 -13.98
CA GLU A 200 -23.44 -13.87 -14.16
C GLU A 200 -24.00 -14.34 -15.51
N MET A 201 -23.28 -14.16 -16.61
CA MET A 201 -23.69 -14.57 -17.95
C MET A 201 -23.80 -16.08 -18.13
N ASN A 202 -22.94 -16.86 -17.46
CA ASN A 202 -22.92 -18.31 -17.61
C ASN A 202 -23.90 -19.05 -16.68
N GLU A 203 -24.55 -18.37 -15.73
CA GLU A 203 -25.40 -18.97 -14.68
C GLU A 203 -24.76 -20.20 -13.99
N ARG A 204 -23.43 -20.17 -13.80
CA ARG A 204 -22.66 -21.29 -13.23
C ARG A 204 -22.00 -20.89 -11.93
N ASP A 205 -22.06 -21.76 -10.93
CA ASP A 205 -21.34 -21.55 -9.66
C ASP A 205 -19.86 -21.95 -9.72
N ARG A 206 -19.44 -22.62 -10.81
CA ARG A 206 -18.10 -23.20 -10.96
C ARG A 206 -17.60 -23.02 -12.37
N ILE A 207 -16.33 -22.65 -12.50
CA ILE A 207 -15.66 -22.49 -13.80
C ILE A 207 -14.25 -23.08 -13.76
N SER A 208 -13.84 -23.76 -14.83
CA SER A 208 -12.47 -24.27 -14.94
C SER A 208 -11.52 -23.11 -15.27
N THR A 209 -10.24 -23.24 -14.91
CA THR A 209 -9.24 -22.20 -15.24
C THR A 209 -9.13 -21.99 -16.76
N ALA A 210 -9.27 -23.06 -17.54
CA ALA A 210 -9.21 -23.00 -19.00
C ALA A 210 -10.42 -22.27 -19.59
N ASP A 211 -11.63 -22.58 -19.10
CA ASP A 211 -12.85 -21.92 -19.57
C ASP A 211 -12.93 -20.46 -19.11
N LEU A 212 -12.43 -20.15 -17.92
CA LEU A 212 -12.37 -18.77 -17.43
C LEU A 212 -11.45 -17.91 -18.29
N ILE A 213 -10.27 -18.42 -18.67
CA ILE A 213 -9.36 -17.69 -19.57
C ILE A 213 -9.98 -17.54 -20.95
N ARG A 214 -10.64 -18.58 -21.46
CA ARG A 214 -11.34 -18.50 -22.75
C ARG A 214 -12.40 -17.41 -22.72
N ALA A 215 -13.25 -17.39 -21.69
CA ALA A 215 -14.30 -16.37 -21.53
C ALA A 215 -13.73 -14.96 -21.35
N LEU A 216 -12.61 -14.80 -20.62
CA LEU A 216 -11.93 -13.51 -20.50
C LEU A 216 -11.36 -13.00 -21.83
N CYS A 217 -10.93 -13.90 -22.71
CA CYS A 217 -10.33 -13.56 -24.01
C CYS A 217 -11.34 -13.52 -25.16
N ASP A 218 -12.61 -13.83 -24.92
CA ASP A 218 -13.67 -13.85 -25.95
C ASP A 218 -14.16 -12.43 -26.31
N ASN A 219 -13.89 -11.45 -25.43
CA ASN A 219 -14.23 -10.05 -25.67
C ASN A 219 -12.99 -9.29 -26.20
N ASP A 220 -13.01 -8.99 -27.50
CA ASP A 220 -11.93 -8.30 -28.22
C ASP A 220 -11.72 -6.84 -27.78
N GLU A 221 -12.70 -6.22 -27.11
CA GLU A 221 -12.52 -4.88 -26.53
C GLU A 221 -11.69 -4.89 -25.24
N LYS A 222 -11.58 -6.06 -24.58
CA LYS A 222 -10.88 -6.20 -23.31
C LYS A 222 -9.42 -6.62 -23.50
N ALA A 223 -8.54 -6.15 -22.61
CA ALA A 223 -7.09 -6.33 -22.75
C ALA A 223 -6.58 -7.76 -22.48
N TRP A 224 -7.44 -8.73 -22.15
CA TRP A 224 -7.01 -10.07 -21.70
C TRP A 224 -6.44 -10.95 -22.81
N ALA A 225 -6.93 -10.79 -24.03
CA ALA A 225 -6.46 -11.53 -25.20
C ALA A 225 -5.03 -11.14 -25.63
N THR A 226 -4.58 -9.92 -25.30
CA THR A 226 -3.26 -9.39 -25.67
C THR A 226 -2.38 -9.05 -24.46
N TYR A 227 -2.85 -9.40 -23.25
CA TYR A 227 -2.25 -9.03 -21.96
C TYR A 227 -0.77 -9.37 -21.82
N ASN A 228 -0.35 -10.52 -22.33
CA ASN A 228 1.01 -11.03 -22.22
C ASN A 228 1.83 -10.75 -23.48
N ARG A 229 2.23 -9.48 -23.66
CA ARG A 229 3.03 -9.03 -24.83
C ARG A 229 2.39 -9.44 -26.16
N GLY A 230 1.07 -9.22 -26.29
CA GLY A 230 0.30 -9.61 -27.47
C GLY A 230 -0.25 -11.04 -27.45
N ASN A 231 -0.08 -11.77 -26.34
CA ASN A 231 -0.67 -13.10 -26.14
C ASN A 231 -1.73 -13.11 -25.03
N PRO A 232 -2.61 -14.11 -24.99
CA PRO A 232 -3.60 -14.27 -23.92
C PRO A 232 -2.98 -14.37 -22.53
N ILE A 233 -3.73 -13.93 -21.51
CA ILE A 233 -3.35 -14.10 -20.11
C ILE A 233 -3.11 -15.58 -19.76
N SER A 234 -1.95 -15.89 -19.18
CA SER A 234 -1.62 -17.27 -18.82
C SER A 234 -2.28 -17.72 -17.51
N PRO A 235 -2.50 -19.04 -17.30
CA PRO A 235 -3.03 -19.57 -16.05
C PRO A 235 -2.22 -19.15 -14.81
N ARG A 236 -0.90 -19.06 -14.93
CA ARG A 236 -0.01 -18.64 -13.85
C ARG A 236 -0.17 -17.16 -13.51
N GLN A 237 -0.33 -16.31 -14.53
CA GLN A 237 -0.58 -14.87 -14.32
C GLN A 237 -1.94 -14.63 -13.66
N LEU A 238 -2.98 -15.31 -14.14
CA LEU A 238 -4.31 -15.27 -13.53
C LEU A 238 -4.26 -15.72 -12.06
N ALA A 239 -3.67 -16.88 -11.78
CA ALA A 239 -3.58 -17.40 -10.42
C ALA A 239 -2.78 -16.47 -9.48
N ASN A 240 -1.69 -15.86 -9.95
CA ASN A 240 -0.91 -14.92 -9.16
C ASN A 240 -1.68 -13.65 -8.82
N LYS A 241 -2.47 -13.11 -9.77
CA LYS A 241 -3.34 -11.95 -9.52
C LYS A 241 -4.43 -12.29 -8.51
N LEU A 242 -5.13 -13.40 -8.71
CA LEU A 242 -6.21 -13.85 -7.83
C LEU A 242 -5.70 -14.19 -6.42
N LYS A 243 -4.47 -14.69 -6.29
CA LYS A 243 -3.84 -14.95 -4.99
C LYS A 243 -3.71 -13.69 -4.13
N GLY A 244 -3.56 -12.51 -4.74
CA GLY A 244 -3.54 -11.22 -4.03
C GLY A 244 -4.84 -10.94 -3.26
N TYR A 245 -5.96 -11.48 -3.75
CA TYR A 245 -7.29 -11.36 -3.15
C TYR A 245 -7.67 -12.56 -2.26
N GLY A 246 -6.72 -13.46 -1.97
CA GLY A 246 -6.98 -14.68 -1.20
C GLY A 246 -7.66 -15.79 -2.01
N ILE A 247 -7.84 -15.62 -3.32
CA ILE A 247 -8.51 -16.59 -4.19
C ILE A 247 -7.48 -17.57 -4.74
N THR A 248 -7.76 -18.87 -4.60
CA THR A 248 -6.87 -19.93 -5.09
C THR A 248 -7.64 -21.00 -5.83
N SER A 249 -7.02 -21.55 -6.89
CA SER A 249 -7.64 -22.59 -7.71
C SER A 249 -7.74 -23.91 -6.93
N THR A 250 -8.93 -24.49 -6.88
CA THR A 250 -9.19 -25.81 -6.29
C THR A 250 -9.37 -26.86 -7.39
N THR A 251 -9.21 -28.14 -7.05
CA THR A 251 -9.55 -29.21 -7.99
C THR A 251 -11.05 -29.46 -7.89
N LEU A 252 -11.78 -29.16 -8.96
CA LEU A 252 -13.23 -29.30 -9.04
C LEU A 252 -13.60 -30.37 -10.06
N ARG A 253 -14.71 -31.06 -9.83
CA ARG A 253 -15.28 -32.02 -10.78
C ARG A 253 -16.31 -31.32 -11.65
N PHE A 254 -16.07 -31.34 -12.97
CA PHE A 254 -16.96 -30.79 -13.99
C PHE A 254 -17.66 -31.93 -14.75
N ARG A 255 -18.90 -31.71 -15.17
CA ARG A 255 -19.72 -32.75 -15.85
C ARG A 255 -19.11 -33.24 -17.17
N HIS A 256 -18.45 -32.36 -17.93
CA HIS A 256 -17.96 -32.67 -19.28
C HIS A 256 -16.45 -32.90 -19.36
N THR A 257 -15.67 -32.27 -18.49
CA THR A 257 -14.19 -32.27 -18.52
C THR A 257 -13.54 -33.09 -17.41
N GLY A 258 -14.32 -33.67 -16.49
CA GLY A 258 -13.79 -34.46 -15.38
C GLY A 258 -13.17 -33.59 -14.28
N LEU A 259 -12.07 -34.06 -13.66
CA LEU A 259 -11.36 -33.33 -12.61
C LEU A 259 -10.43 -32.29 -13.23
N ALA A 260 -10.68 -31.01 -12.98
CA ALA A 260 -9.84 -29.92 -13.47
C ALA A 260 -9.61 -28.86 -12.38
N LYS A 261 -8.56 -28.05 -12.53
CA LYS A 261 -8.37 -26.86 -11.71
C LYS A 261 -9.38 -25.79 -12.12
N GLY A 262 -9.99 -25.14 -11.13
CA GLY A 262 -10.98 -24.11 -11.35
C GLY A 262 -11.27 -23.30 -10.10
N TYR A 263 -12.32 -22.50 -10.20
CA TYR A 263 -12.77 -21.62 -9.13
C TYR A 263 -14.28 -21.73 -8.93
N GLU A 264 -14.71 -21.53 -7.68
CA GLU A 264 -16.12 -21.42 -7.32
C GLU A 264 -16.49 -19.95 -7.12
N ARG A 265 -17.71 -19.56 -7.53
CA ARG A 265 -18.22 -18.18 -7.38
C ARG A 265 -18.12 -17.66 -5.95
N LYS A 266 -18.38 -18.52 -4.96
CA LYS A 266 -18.28 -18.21 -3.52
C LYS A 266 -16.90 -17.69 -3.09
N GLN A 267 -15.84 -18.14 -3.76
CA GLN A 267 -14.48 -17.65 -3.46
C GLN A 267 -14.31 -16.16 -3.80
N PHE A 268 -15.13 -15.63 -4.71
CA PHE A 268 -15.04 -14.26 -5.17
C PHE A 268 -16.01 -13.30 -4.47
N GLU A 269 -17.00 -13.78 -3.71
CA GLU A 269 -18.04 -12.92 -3.11
C GLU A 269 -17.47 -11.81 -2.21
N GLU A 270 -16.47 -12.16 -1.37
CA GLU A 270 -15.77 -11.17 -0.55
C GLU A 270 -14.98 -10.18 -1.41
N ALA A 271 -14.30 -10.66 -2.47
CA ALA A 271 -13.53 -9.78 -3.34
C ALA A 271 -14.43 -8.85 -4.16
N PHE A 272 -15.56 -9.36 -4.68
CA PHE A 272 -16.53 -8.59 -5.43
C PHE A 272 -17.16 -7.50 -4.58
N SER A 273 -17.57 -7.82 -3.35
CA SER A 273 -18.18 -6.83 -2.44
C SER A 273 -17.19 -5.75 -1.97
N ARG A 274 -15.89 -6.10 -1.86
CA ARG A 274 -14.86 -5.21 -1.33
C ARG A 274 -14.20 -4.32 -2.37
N TYR A 275 -14.04 -4.81 -3.61
CA TYR A 275 -13.20 -4.15 -4.62
C TYR A 275 -13.96 -3.67 -5.85
N ILE A 276 -15.23 -4.07 -6.05
CA ILE A 276 -16.04 -3.58 -7.17
C ILE A 276 -17.02 -2.53 -6.63
N PRO A 277 -16.78 -1.22 -6.87
CA PRO A 277 -17.71 -0.16 -6.48
C PRO A 277 -19.07 -0.35 -7.17
N MET A 278 -20.15 0.09 -6.52
CA MET A 278 -21.51 0.07 -7.08
C MET A 278 -21.64 0.81 -8.43
N GLU A 279 -20.69 1.71 -8.77
CA GLU A 279 -20.70 2.50 -10.01
C GLU A 279 -20.29 1.74 -11.28
N TYR A 280 -19.63 0.58 -11.18
CA TYR A 280 -19.34 -0.26 -12.37
C TYR A 280 -20.57 -0.99 -12.91
N ARG A 281 -21.74 -0.82 -12.28
CA ARG A 281 -23.01 -1.46 -12.67
C ARG A 281 -23.63 -0.88 -13.95
N VAL A 282 -23.08 0.22 -14.50
CA VAL A 282 -23.75 1.01 -15.56
C VAL A 282 -23.17 0.81 -16.96
N LEU A 283 -21.99 0.21 -17.13
CA LEU A 283 -21.37 0.06 -18.45
C LEU A 283 -21.78 -1.21 -19.23
N SER A 284 -22.53 -2.13 -18.62
CA SER A 284 -22.95 -3.39 -19.27
C SER A 284 -24.41 -3.41 -19.74
N VAL A 285 -25.13 -2.27 -19.69
CA VAL A 285 -26.49 -2.14 -20.23
C VAL A 285 -26.56 -1.01 -21.24
N THR A 286 -25.84 -1.16 -22.36
CA THR A 286 -26.20 -0.55 -23.66
C THR A 286 -25.36 -1.16 -24.77
N ALA A 287 -25.91 -2.19 -25.42
CA ALA A 287 -25.84 -2.44 -26.86
C ALA A 287 -26.86 -3.55 -27.19
#